data_AF-V5WK72-F1
#
_entry.id   AF-V5WK72-F1
#
_cell.length_a   1.000
_cell.length_b   1.000
_cell.length_c   1.000
_cell.angle_alpha   90.00
_cell.angle_beta   90.00
_cell.angle_gamma   90.00
#
_symmetry.space_group_name_H-M   'P 1'
#
loop_
_entity.id
_entity.type
_entity.pdbx_description
1 polymer ?
#
loop_
_entity_poly.entity_id
_entity_poly.type
_entity_poly.pdbx_seq_one_letter_code
_entity_poly.pdbx_strand_id
1 'polypeptide(L)'
;MLQINDVLQYGSARYRILEVTSEGYLWISIDVDKGFPAQILEAEIEEALLSSELRIIDDPYSDLTLINPPPESIAKETRDKRLELIAELVSTPEIYIKT
;
A
#
# COMPACT_ATOMS: atom_id res chain seq x y z
N MET A 1 -7.61 -10.33 10.90
CA MET A 1 -7.94 -9.01 10.30
C MET A 1 -6.74 -8.56 9.50
N LEU A 2 -6.97 -8.05 8.29
CA LEU A 2 -5.90 -7.59 7.41
C LEU A 2 -5.24 -6.33 7.99
N GLN A 3 -3.97 -6.11 7.67
CA GLN A 3 -3.18 -4.96 8.09
C GLN A 3 -2.83 -4.08 6.89
N ILE A 4 -2.45 -2.83 7.16
CA ILE A 4 -1.90 -1.94 6.13
C ILE A 4 -0.67 -2.59 5.50
N ASN A 5 -0.58 -2.51 4.17
CA ASN A 5 0.41 -3.15 3.30
C ASN A 5 0.27 -4.65 3.05
N ASP A 6 -0.69 -5.34 3.69
CA ASP A 6 -1.00 -6.73 3.31
C ASP A 6 -1.33 -6.80 1.82
N VAL A 7 -0.80 -7.83 1.15
CA VAL A 7 -1.06 -8.10 -0.27
C VAL A 7 -1.98 -9.28 -0.41
N LEU A 8 -3.03 -9.08 -1.18
CA LEU A 8 -4.08 -10.05 -1.42
C LEU A 8 -4.05 -10.45 -2.89
N GLN A 9 -4.17 -11.74 -3.16
CA GLN A 9 -4.55 -12.24 -4.48
C GLN A 9 -6.06 -12.47 -4.47
N TYR A 10 -6.78 -11.80 -5.37
CA TYR A 10 -8.21 -12.01 -5.58
C TYR A 10 -8.44 -12.33 -7.06
N GLY A 11 -8.80 -13.58 -7.33
CA GLY A 11 -8.78 -14.11 -8.70
C GLY A 11 -7.36 -14.04 -9.30
N SER A 12 -7.22 -13.37 -10.45
CA SER A 12 -5.92 -13.19 -11.13
C SER A 12 -5.21 -11.89 -10.78
N ALA A 13 -5.85 -10.99 -10.04
CA ALA A 13 -5.32 -9.68 -9.70
C ALA A 13 -4.81 -9.63 -8.26
N ARG A 14 -3.82 -8.77 -8.04
CA ARG A 14 -3.22 -8.52 -6.73
C ARG A 14 -3.57 -7.12 -6.25
N TYR A 15 -3.89 -7.04 -4.97
CA TYR A 15 -4.29 -5.80 -4.30
C TYR A 15 -3.47 -5.59 -3.04
N ARG A 16 -3.19 -4.33 -2.72
CA ARG A 16 -2.57 -3.94 -1.44
C ARG A 16 -3.57 -3.17 -0.60
N ILE A 17 -3.64 -3.50 0.69
CA ILE A 17 -4.39 -2.71 1.67
C ILE A 17 -3.63 -1.39 1.93
N LEU A 18 -4.32 -0.28 1.72
CA LEU A 18 -3.83 1.06 2.00
C LEU A 18 -4.30 1.57 3.36
N GLU A 19 -5.52 1.22 3.75
CA GLU A 19 -6.15 1.70 4.98
C GLU A 19 -7.14 0.67 5.51
N VAL A 20 -7.25 0.60 6.85
CA VAL A 20 -8.31 -0.12 7.56
C VAL A 20 -9.33 0.91 8.02
N THR A 21 -10.58 0.76 7.59
CA THR A 21 -11.68 1.68 7.93
C THR A 21 -12.65 1.00 8.89
N SER A 22 -13.67 1.73 9.35
CA SER A 22 -14.73 1.15 10.20
C SER A 22 -15.64 0.16 9.45
N GLU A 23 -15.66 0.20 8.12
CA GLU A 23 -16.56 -0.61 7.27
C GLU A 23 -15.81 -1.72 6.51
N GLY A 24 -14.48 -1.72 6.54
CA GLY A 24 -13.64 -2.65 5.80
C GLY A 24 -12.28 -2.04 5.47
N TYR A 25 -11.95 -1.99 4.19
CA TYR A 25 -10.60 -1.66 3.75
C TYR A 25 -10.61 -0.78 2.50
N LEU A 26 -9.64 0.12 2.42
CA LEU A 26 -9.27 0.75 1.16
C LEU A 26 -8.12 -0.05 0.56
N TRP A 27 -8.29 -0.57 -0.66
CA TRP A 27 -7.26 -1.32 -1.36
C TRP A 27 -6.95 -0.73 -2.73
N ILE A 28 -5.83 -1.10 -3.32
CA ILE A 28 -5.43 -0.67 -4.67
C ILE A 28 -4.86 -1.85 -5.43
N SER A 29 -5.17 -1.96 -6.72
CA SER A 29 -4.54 -2.96 -7.59
C SER A 29 -3.07 -2.60 -7.81
N ILE A 30 -2.18 -3.58 -7.60
CA ILE A 30 -0.72 -3.43 -7.82
C ILE A 30 -0.26 -3.99 -9.17
N ASP A 31 -1.22 -4.42 -10.00
CA ASP A 31 -0.98 -4.94 -11.35
C ASP A 31 -1.28 -3.88 -12.43
N VAL A 32 -1.76 -2.69 -12.03
CA VAL A 32 -2.13 -1.58 -12.92
C VAL A 32 -1.29 -0.35 -12.58
N ASP A 33 -0.55 0.18 -13.57
CA ASP A 33 0.35 1.35 -13.43
C ASP A 33 -0.33 2.58 -12.79
N LYS A 34 -1.61 2.78 -13.08
CA LYS A 34 -2.44 3.88 -12.54
C LYS A 34 -3.70 3.35 -11.89
N GLY A 35 -3.55 2.34 -11.04
CA GLY A 35 -4.64 1.83 -10.21
C GLY A 35 -5.25 2.95 -9.35
N PHE A 36 -6.58 2.94 -9.23
CA PHE A 36 -7.27 3.81 -8.28
C PHE A 36 -7.63 3.00 -7.03
N PRO A 37 -7.49 3.59 -5.83
CA PRO A 37 -8.00 2.98 -4.62
C PRO A 37 -9.50 2.76 -4.70
N ALA A 38 -9.96 1.64 -4.16
CA ALA A 38 -11.37 1.30 -4.04
C ALA A 38 -11.68 0.82 -2.61
N GLN A 39 -12.90 1.05 -2.15
CA GLN A 39 -13.38 0.49 -0.89
C GLN A 39 -13.85 -0.95 -1.13
N ILE A 40 -13.54 -1.83 -0.18
CA ILE A 40 -14.13 -3.17 -0.07
C ILE A 40 -14.63 -3.37 1.36
N LEU A 41 -15.82 -3.94 1.52
CA LEU A 41 -16.41 -4.17 2.83
C LEU A 41 -15.72 -5.35 3.53
N GLU A 42 -15.69 -5.31 4.86
CA GLU A 42 -15.14 -6.41 5.65
C GLU A 42 -15.85 -7.74 5.36
N ALA A 43 -17.18 -7.71 5.22
CA ALA A 43 -17.96 -8.91 4.89
C ALA A 43 -17.57 -9.52 3.53
N GLU A 44 -17.26 -8.70 2.52
CA GLU A 44 -16.83 -9.19 1.20
C GLU A 44 -15.43 -9.85 1.28
N ILE A 45 -14.52 -9.29 2.08
CA ILE A 45 -13.21 -9.90 2.34
C ILE A 45 -13.37 -11.25 3.05
N GLU A 46 -14.21 -11.31 4.08
CA GLU A 46 -14.45 -12.54 4.83
C GLU A 46 -15.07 -13.64 3.96
N GLU A 47 -16.07 -13.30 3.15
CA GLU A 47 -16.68 -14.24 2.20
C GLU A 47 -15.67 -14.74 1.17
N ALA A 48 -14.86 -13.85 0.60
CA ALA A 48 -13.84 -14.21 -0.39
C ALA A 48 -12.71 -15.07 0.20
N LEU A 49 -12.35 -14.85 1.48
CA LEU A 49 -11.41 -15.71 2.21
C LEU A 49 -11.99 -17.10 2.46
N LEU A 50 -13.24 -17.18 2.92
CA LEU A 50 -13.92 -18.45 3.20
C LEU A 50 -14.11 -19.30 1.93
N SER A 51 -14.47 -18.66 0.82
CA SER A 51 -14.60 -19.30 -0.50
C SER A 51 -13.25 -19.60 -1.17
N SER A 52 -12.13 -19.20 -0.57
CA SER A 52 -10.77 -19.33 -1.11
C SER A 52 -10.54 -18.61 -2.44
N GLU A 53 -11.42 -17.66 -2.79
CA GLU A 53 -11.25 -16.75 -3.93
C GLU A 53 -10.21 -15.67 -3.67
N LEU A 54 -10.03 -15.33 -2.39
CA LEU A 54 -9.03 -14.38 -1.91
C LEU A 54 -8.01 -15.09 -1.01
N ARG A 55 -6.72 -14.75 -1.19
CA ARG A 55 -5.62 -15.26 -0.37
C ARG A 55 -4.66 -14.14 -0.02
N ILE A 56 -4.13 -14.17 1.20
CA ILE A 56 -3.01 -13.32 1.58
C ILE A 56 -1.74 -13.93 0.96
N ILE A 57 -0.92 -13.11 0.32
CA ILE A 57 0.33 -13.52 -0.35
C ILE A 57 1.48 -12.63 0.10
N ASP A 58 2.71 -13.11 -0.11
CA ASP A 58 3.90 -12.28 0.09
C ASP A 58 3.89 -11.07 -0.86
N ASP A 59 4.43 -9.96 -0.39
CA ASP A 59 4.52 -8.74 -1.19
C ASP A 59 5.53 -8.94 -2.34
N PRO A 60 5.08 -8.95 -3.62
CA PRO A 60 5.96 -9.16 -4.77
C PRO A 60 6.94 -8.00 -5.02
N TYR A 61 6.76 -6.88 -4.32
CA TYR A 61 7.59 -5.68 -4.41
C TYR A 61 8.30 -5.35 -3.09
N SER A 62 8.34 -6.30 -2.15
CA SER A 62 9.01 -6.14 -0.85
C SER A 62 10.47 -5.68 -1.00
N ASP A 63 11.19 -6.17 -2.00
CA ASP A 63 12.58 -5.79 -2.29
C ASP A 63 12.77 -4.28 -2.57
N LEU A 64 11.74 -3.59 -3.08
CA LEU A 64 11.83 -2.15 -3.36
C LEU A 64 12.01 -1.31 -2.10
N THR A 65 11.58 -1.81 -0.94
CA THR A 65 11.74 -1.11 0.35
C THR A 65 13.21 -0.91 0.74
N LEU A 66 14.10 -1.73 0.20
CA LEU A 66 15.55 -1.69 0.48
C LEU A 66 16.33 -0.87 -0.54
N ILE A 67 15.68 -0.44 -1.63
CA ILE A 67 16.35 0.25 -2.73
C ILE A 67 16.30 1.76 -2.50
N ASN A 68 17.46 2.35 -2.23
CA ASN A 68 17.61 3.79 -2.36
C ASN A 68 17.81 4.16 -3.84
N PRO A 69 17.12 5.20 -4.35
CA PRO A 69 17.38 5.69 -5.69
C PRO A 69 18.84 6.16 -5.79
N PRO A 70 19.53 5.91 -6.91
CA PRO A 70 20.93 6.30 -7.09
C PRO A 70 21.15 7.79 -6.80
N PRO A 71 22.32 8.19 -6.25
CA PRO A 71 22.62 9.56 -5.79
C PRO A 71 22.40 10.67 -6.84
N GLU A 72 22.45 10.32 -8.13
CA GLU A 72 22.35 11.25 -9.26
C GLU A 72 21.13 10.92 -10.17
N SER A 73 20.17 10.13 -9.68
CA SER A 73 18.99 9.78 -10.45
C SER A 73 17.91 10.85 -10.39
N ILE A 74 17.18 11.02 -11.50
CA ILE A 74 15.96 11.85 -11.56
C ILE A 74 14.94 11.39 -10.48
N ALA A 75 14.92 10.09 -10.17
CA ALA A 75 14.07 9.53 -9.11
C ALA A 75 14.42 10.10 -7.72
N LYS A 76 15.71 10.20 -7.38
CA LYS A 76 16.15 10.81 -6.13
C LYS A 76 15.82 12.29 -6.08
N GLU A 77 16.13 13.03 -7.14
CA GLU A 77 15.81 14.47 -7.22
C GLU A 77 14.32 14.72 -7.03
N THR A 78 13.47 13.93 -7.72
CA THR A 78 12.02 14.03 -7.61
C THR A 78 11.53 13.69 -6.20
N ARG A 79 12.07 12.63 -5.58
CA ARG A 79 11.73 12.23 -4.22
C ARG A 79 12.06 13.34 -3.22
N ASP A 80 13.30 13.84 -3.26
CA ASP A 80 13.79 14.82 -2.29
C ASP A 80 13.02 16.14 -2.41
N LYS A 81 12.78 16.62 -3.65
CA LYS A 81 11.98 17.81 -3.93
C LYS A 81 10.53 17.68 -3.44
N ARG A 82 9.91 16.51 -3.61
CA ARG A 82 8.54 16.27 -3.13
C ARG A 82 8.47 16.14 -1.62
N LEU A 83 9.46 15.52 -0.99
CA LEU A 83 9.55 15.42 0.46
C LEU A 83 9.68 16.81 1.09
N GLU A 84 10.48 17.71 0.51
CA GLU A 84 10.61 19.09 0.96
C GLU A 84 9.26 19.82 0.98
N LEU A 85 8.40 19.61 -0.02
CA LEU A 85 7.06 20.23 -0.09
C LEU A 85 6.12 19.78 1.04
N ILE A 86 6.30 18.58 1.57
CA ILE A 86 5.45 18.03 2.64
C ILE A 86 6.19 17.93 3.99
N ALA A 87 7.42 18.42 4.07
CA ALA A 87 8.32 18.20 5.21
C ALA A 87 7.71 18.67 6.54
N GLU A 88 7.07 19.84 6.54
CA GLU A 88 6.40 20.38 7.72
C GLU A 88 5.19 19.55 8.15
N LEU A 89 4.45 18.99 7.19
CA LEU A 89 3.30 18.13 7.46
C LEU A 89 3.72 16.78 8.03
N VAL A 90 4.82 16.20 7.53
CA VAL A 90 5.29 14.88 7.99
C VAL A 90 6.11 14.93 9.28
N SER A 91 6.59 16.10 9.68
CA SER A 91 7.38 16.30 10.89
C SER A 91 6.53 16.67 12.12
N THR A 92 5.20 16.58 12.03
CA THR A 92 4.33 16.90 13.16
C THR A 92 4.36 15.80 14.23
N PRO A 93 4.10 16.14 15.50
CA PRO A 93 4.11 15.15 16.59
C PRO A 93 3.06 14.03 16.42
N GLU A 94 2.01 14.24 15.62
CA GLU A 94 0.98 13.23 15.35
C GLU A 94 1.46 12.12 14.40
N ILE A 95 2.57 12.33 13.68
CA ILE A 95 3.11 11.35 12.73
C ILE A 95 4.27 10.60 13.36
N TYR A 96 4.07 9.29 13.53
CA TYR A 96 5.12 8.41 14.05
C TYR A 96 6.21 8.20 12.99
N ILE A 97 7.41 8.70 13.29
CA ILE A 97 8.62 8.40 12.51
C ILE A 97 9.32 7.22 13.19
N LYS A 98 9.38 6.09 12.50
CA LYS A 98 10.13 4.93 12.96
C LYS A 98 11.63 5.27 12.89
N THR A 99 12.24 5.53 14.05
CA THR A 99 13.69 5.71 14.24
C THR A 99 14.44 4.40 14.22
#